data_AF-A0A1M6PLP3-F1
#
_entry.id   AF-A0A1M6PLP3-F1
#
_cell.length_a   1.000
_cell.length_b   1.000
_cell.length_c   1.000
_cell.angle_alpha   90.00
_cell.angle_beta   90.00
_cell.angle_gamma   90.00
#
_symmetry.space_group_name_H-M   'P 1'
#
loop_
_entity.id
_entity.type
_entity.pdbx_description
1 polymer ?
#
loop_
_entity_poly.entity_id
_entity_poly.type
_entity_poly.pdbx_seq_one_letter_code
_entity_poly.pdbx_strand_id
1 'polypeptide(L)'
;MKLQQAYAAESNAAGGWTLIGYTAPGNGTTTNFTYTGAINAGGSTSAATANAWKAAPKVNLNDCAASGSSWQVQVAPGDGGSIAFKSTITESKAGACQALTPTFTKIGQ
;
A
#
# COMPACT_ATOMS: atom_id res chain seq x y z
N MET A 1 0.80 -10.18 -4.09
CA MET A 1 0.45 -9.42 -5.32
C MET A 1 0.66 -10.28 -6.56
N LYS A 2 -0.25 -11.20 -6.86
CA LYS A 2 -0.22 -11.95 -8.13
C LYS A 2 -1.12 -11.32 -9.20
N LEU A 3 -2.26 -10.73 -8.78
CA LEU A 3 -3.21 -10.07 -9.67
C LEU A 3 -2.64 -8.82 -10.36
N GLN A 4 -1.90 -7.97 -9.64
CA GLN A 4 -1.30 -6.78 -10.24
C GLN A 4 -0.20 -7.11 -11.25
N GLN A 5 0.54 -8.21 -11.02
CA GLN A 5 1.55 -8.67 -11.97
C GLN A 5 0.89 -9.21 -13.25
N ALA A 6 -0.22 -9.93 -13.12
CA ALA A 6 -1.00 -10.38 -14.28
C ALA A 6 -1.56 -9.19 -15.09
N TYR A 7 -2.18 -8.21 -14.43
CA TYR A 7 -2.68 -7.01 -15.11
C TYR A 7 -1.55 -6.23 -15.79
N ALA A 8 -0.40 -6.05 -15.13
CA ALA A 8 0.75 -5.38 -15.73
C ALA A 8 1.31 -6.13 -16.94
N ALA A 9 1.33 -7.47 -16.92
CA ALA A 9 1.76 -8.28 -18.05
C ALA A 9 0.86 -8.10 -19.29
N GLU A 10 -0.44 -7.88 -19.08
CA GLU A 10 -1.42 -7.72 -20.16
C GLU A 10 -1.56 -6.27 -20.65
N SER A 11 -1.44 -5.30 -19.73
CA SER A 11 -1.79 -3.90 -19.98
C SER A 11 -0.60 -2.94 -19.95
N ASN A 12 0.60 -3.43 -19.62
CA ASN A 12 1.82 -2.65 -19.42
C ASN A 12 1.62 -1.44 -18.49
N ALA A 13 0.77 -1.60 -17.46
CA ALA A 13 0.35 -0.55 -16.55
C ALA A 13 0.02 -1.12 -15.17
N ALA A 14 0.07 -0.27 -14.15
CA ALA A 14 -0.46 -0.55 -12.84
C ALA A 14 -1.96 -0.25 -12.79
N GLY A 15 -2.81 -1.25 -12.51
CA GLY A 15 -4.25 -1.07 -12.35
C GLY A 15 -4.65 -0.68 -10.93
N GLY A 16 -5.80 0.00 -10.79
CA GLY A 16 -6.47 0.25 -9.52
C GLY A 16 -7.22 -0.99 -9.02
N TRP A 17 -7.72 -0.93 -7.79
CA TRP A 17 -8.32 -2.09 -7.09
C TRP A 17 -9.34 -2.84 -7.95
N THR A 18 -10.38 -2.17 -8.45
CA THR A 18 -11.47 -2.84 -9.16
C THR A 18 -11.03 -3.33 -10.53
N LEU A 19 -10.10 -2.62 -11.18
CA LEU A 19 -9.56 -3.00 -12.47
C LEU A 19 -8.78 -4.32 -12.40
N ILE A 20 -8.11 -4.58 -11.28
CA ILE A 20 -7.33 -5.80 -11.05
C ILE A 20 -8.17 -6.92 -10.42
N GLY A 21 -9.50 -6.75 -10.39
CA GLY A 21 -10.43 -7.70 -9.80
C GLY A 21 -10.37 -7.78 -8.28
N TYR A 22 -9.94 -6.72 -7.60
CA TYR A 22 -9.83 -6.66 -6.15
C TYR A 22 -10.69 -5.52 -5.58
N THR A 23 -11.00 -5.59 -4.29
CA THR A 23 -11.69 -4.51 -3.58
C THR A 23 -10.89 -4.17 -2.33
N ALA A 24 -10.78 -2.87 -2.03
CA ALA A 24 -10.10 -2.44 -0.82
C ALA A 24 -10.78 -3.02 0.42
N PRO A 25 -10.03 -3.37 1.49
CA PRO A 25 -10.62 -3.93 2.69
C PRO A 25 -11.75 -3.05 3.24
N GLY A 26 -12.89 -3.67 3.57
CA GLY A 26 -14.09 -2.96 4.02
C GLY A 26 -14.64 -1.95 3.00
N ASN A 27 -14.47 -2.22 1.69
CA ASN A 27 -14.85 -1.29 0.62
C ASN A 27 -14.16 0.09 0.73
N GLY A 28 -12.91 0.09 1.20
CA GLY A 28 -12.11 1.31 1.35
C GLY A 28 -12.05 1.83 2.79
N THR A 29 -12.82 1.28 3.73
CA THR A 29 -12.72 1.65 5.15
C THR A 29 -13.06 0.48 6.05
N THR A 30 -12.22 0.23 7.04
CA THR A 30 -12.51 -0.69 8.15
C THR A 30 -12.72 0.10 9.44
N THR A 31 -12.90 -0.60 10.55
CA THR A 31 -12.95 0.03 11.88
C THR A 31 -11.72 0.91 12.13
N ASN A 32 -10.53 0.41 11.80
CA ASN A 32 -9.26 1.02 12.19
C ASN A 32 -8.49 1.71 11.05
N PHE A 33 -8.84 1.47 9.78
CA PHE A 33 -8.09 1.99 8.65
C PHE A 33 -8.99 2.59 7.57
N THR A 34 -8.49 3.60 6.89
CA THR A 34 -9.01 4.11 5.63
C THR A 34 -8.03 3.76 4.52
N TYR A 35 -8.52 3.14 3.44
CA TYR A 35 -7.74 2.75 2.29
C TYR A 35 -8.01 3.70 1.13
N THR A 36 -6.94 4.28 0.59
CA THR A 36 -6.98 5.24 -0.52
C THR A 36 -5.85 4.91 -1.49
N GLY A 37 -5.76 5.65 -2.60
CA GLY A 37 -4.67 5.47 -3.56
C GLY A 37 -4.72 6.56 -4.62
N ALA A 38 -3.57 6.88 -5.20
CA ALA A 38 -3.47 7.77 -6.34
C ALA A 38 -3.96 7.10 -7.63
N ILE A 39 -3.95 5.77 -7.68
CA ILE A 39 -4.60 5.02 -8.77
C ILE A 39 -6.08 4.85 -8.40
N ASN A 40 -6.95 5.54 -9.14
CA ASN A 40 -8.39 5.42 -9.00
C ASN A 40 -8.82 3.96 -9.12
N ALA A 41 -9.87 3.54 -8.41
CA ALA A 41 -10.27 2.13 -8.33
C ALA A 41 -10.40 1.45 -9.70
N GLY A 42 -11.06 2.09 -10.67
CA GLY A 42 -11.20 1.60 -12.05
C GLY A 42 -10.20 2.18 -13.05
N GLY A 43 -9.18 2.90 -12.58
CA GLY A 43 -8.15 3.51 -13.42
C GLY A 43 -6.89 2.66 -13.51
N SER A 44 -5.96 3.09 -14.36
CA SER A 44 -4.61 2.54 -14.44
C SER A 44 -3.59 3.65 -14.64
N THR A 45 -2.31 3.34 -14.43
CA THR A 45 -1.19 4.24 -14.68
C THR A 45 0.01 3.50 -15.23
N SER A 46 0.64 4.05 -16.26
CA SER A 46 1.94 3.59 -16.78
C SER A 46 3.12 4.34 -16.16
N ALA A 47 2.85 5.31 -15.28
CA ALA A 47 3.88 6.10 -14.61
C ALA A 47 4.15 5.61 -13.19
N ALA A 48 5.38 5.83 -12.72
CA ALA A 48 5.74 5.60 -11.33
C ALA A 48 4.85 6.43 -10.39
N THR A 49 4.27 5.77 -9.39
CA THR A 49 3.28 6.37 -8.50
C THR A 49 3.62 6.04 -7.05
N ALA A 50 4.03 7.04 -6.27
CA ALA A 50 4.50 6.88 -4.90
C ALA A 50 3.39 6.45 -3.92
N ASN A 51 2.16 6.88 -4.14
CA ASN A 51 1.01 6.60 -3.28
C ASN A 51 -0.02 5.73 -4.01
N ALA A 52 0.42 4.70 -4.74
CA ALA A 52 -0.47 3.90 -5.57
C ALA A 52 -1.61 3.32 -4.73
N TRP A 53 -1.26 2.79 -3.55
CA TRP A 53 -2.21 2.40 -2.50
C TRP A 53 -1.71 2.81 -1.13
N LYS A 54 -2.62 3.21 -0.27
CA LYS A 54 -2.33 3.74 1.07
C LYS A 54 -3.35 3.25 2.08
N ALA A 55 -2.88 2.83 3.25
CA ALA A 55 -3.68 2.62 4.45
C ALA A 55 -3.33 3.72 5.47
N ALA A 56 -4.32 4.47 5.92
CA ALA A 56 -4.18 5.46 6.98
C ALA A 56 -4.93 4.99 8.24
N PRO A 57 -4.32 5.03 9.43
CA PRO A 57 -4.99 4.67 10.66
C PRO A 57 -6.04 5.72 11.05
N LYS A 58 -7.20 5.27 11.52
CA LYS A 58 -8.29 6.12 12.03
C LYS A 58 -8.15 6.42 13.52
N VAL A 59 -7.39 5.58 14.22
CA VAL A 59 -7.12 5.63 15.65
C VAL A 59 -5.64 5.43 15.88
N ASN A 60 -5.13 5.84 17.04
CA ASN A 60 -3.74 5.58 17.39
C ASN A 60 -3.54 4.06 17.53
N LEU A 61 -2.50 3.54 16.91
CA LEU A 61 -2.10 2.13 16.97
C LEU A 61 -0.84 2.03 17.83
N ASN A 62 -1.03 2.01 19.15
CA ASN A 62 0.04 2.13 20.14
C ASN A 62 0.82 3.45 19.94
N ASP A 63 2.11 3.35 19.62
CA ASP A 63 2.98 4.51 19.38
C ASP A 63 2.69 5.22 18.05
N CYS A 64 2.03 4.54 17.11
CA CYS A 64 1.71 5.09 15.79
C CYS A 64 0.47 6.00 15.88
N ALA A 65 0.66 7.31 15.73
CA ALA A 65 -0.46 8.25 15.78
C ALA A 65 -1.37 8.11 14.56
N ALA A 66 -2.68 8.28 14.75
CA ALA A 66 -3.69 8.26 13.68
C ALA A 66 -3.39 9.31 12.61
N SER A 67 -3.07 10.53 13.05
CA SER A 67 -2.73 11.64 12.18
C SER A 67 -1.26 11.60 11.80
N GLY A 68 -0.97 11.85 10.52
CA GLY A 68 0.39 11.91 9.99
C GLY A 68 1.05 10.56 9.71
N SER A 69 0.42 9.44 10.08
CA SER A 69 0.96 8.10 9.80
C SER A 69 0.23 7.41 8.65
N SER A 70 0.95 6.63 7.85
CA SER A 70 0.34 5.77 6.83
C SER A 70 1.30 4.71 6.29
N TRP A 71 0.73 3.62 5.79
CA TRP A 71 1.44 2.60 5.03
C TRP A 71 1.11 2.75 3.57
N GLN A 72 2.12 2.82 2.72
CA GLN A 72 2.00 3.11 1.31
C GLN A 72 2.70 2.03 0.50
N VAL A 73 2.14 1.74 -0.67
CA VAL A 73 2.77 0.94 -1.71
C VAL A 73 2.99 1.85 -2.91
N GLN A 74 4.25 1.97 -3.29
CA GLN A 74 4.68 2.65 -4.51
C GLN A 74 4.74 1.62 -5.63
N VAL A 75 4.40 2.05 -6.84
CA VAL A 75 4.57 1.25 -8.05
C VAL A 75 5.47 1.96 -9.03
N ALA A 76 6.28 1.18 -9.74
CA ALA A 76 6.99 1.62 -10.93
C ALA A 76 6.77 0.56 -12.02
N PRO A 77 5.90 0.83 -13.01
CA PRO A 77 5.82 0.00 -14.22
C PRO A 77 7.18 -0.03 -14.91
N GLY A 78 7.59 -1.21 -15.36
CA GLY A 78 8.82 -1.45 -16.09
C GLY A 78 8.53 -2.01 -17.49
N ASP A 79 9.58 -2.21 -18.27
CA ASP A 79 9.44 -2.74 -19.62
C ASP A 79 8.89 -4.17 -19.64
N GLY A 80 8.20 -4.52 -20.74
CA GLY A 80 7.70 -5.87 -20.98
C GLY A 80 6.60 -6.32 -20.02
N GLY A 81 5.78 -5.40 -19.50
CA GLY A 81 4.69 -5.72 -18.57
C GLY A 81 5.16 -6.07 -17.16
N SER A 82 6.41 -5.74 -16.81
CA SER A 82 6.90 -5.88 -15.45
C SER A 82 6.44 -4.71 -14.59
N ILE A 83 6.33 -4.94 -13.28
CA ILE A 83 5.99 -3.88 -12.32
C ILE A 83 6.77 -4.09 -11.02
N ALA A 84 7.46 -3.05 -10.59
CA ALA A 84 8.18 -3.02 -9.34
C ALA A 84 7.30 -2.40 -8.24
N PHE A 85 7.43 -2.93 -7.04
CA PHE A 85 6.71 -2.48 -5.87
C PHE A 85 7.67 -2.10 -4.76
N LYS A 86 7.39 -1.00 -4.08
CA LYS A 86 8.14 -0.58 -2.90
C LYS A 86 7.15 -0.22 -1.79
N SER A 87 7.32 -0.82 -0.62
CA SER A 87 6.55 -0.44 0.56
C SER A 87 7.24 0.71 1.29
N THR A 88 6.48 1.73 1.68
CA THR A 88 6.96 2.85 2.49
C THR A 88 6.01 3.13 3.64
N ILE A 89 6.56 3.59 4.75
CA ILE A 89 5.78 4.00 5.92
C ILE A 89 6.06 5.50 6.12
N THR A 90 5.00 6.28 6.25
CA THR A 90 5.08 7.63 6.81
C THR A 90 4.72 7.52 8.27
N GLU A 91 5.58 8.03 9.14
CA GLU A 91 5.39 7.98 10.58
C GLU A 91 5.32 9.39 11.13
N SER A 92 4.38 9.66 12.03
CA SER A 92 4.35 10.91 12.79
C SER A 92 5.56 11.06 13.73
N LYS A 93 6.19 9.94 14.08
CA LYS A 93 7.39 9.82 14.90
C LYS A 93 8.21 8.62 14.41
N ALA A 94 9.51 8.78 14.22
CA ALA A 94 10.37 7.70 13.72
C ALA A 94 10.28 6.44 14.60
N GLY A 95 10.10 5.29 13.96
CA GLY A 95 9.98 3.96 14.58
C GLY A 95 8.59 3.64 15.14
N ALA A 96 7.66 4.60 15.17
CA ALA A 96 6.39 4.46 15.87
C ALA A 96 5.39 3.51 15.18
N CYS A 97 5.50 3.34 13.86
CA CYS A 97 4.56 2.56 13.05
C CYS A 97 5.21 1.30 12.44
N GLN A 98 6.41 0.96 12.90
CA GLN A 98 7.10 -0.27 12.51
C GLN A 98 6.40 -1.49 13.14
N ALA A 99 6.60 -2.66 12.54
CA ALA A 99 6.07 -3.90 13.09
C ALA A 99 6.68 -4.14 14.49
N LEU A 100 5.83 -4.09 15.52
CA LEU A 100 6.22 -4.34 16.92
C LEU A 100 6.54 -5.80 17.20
N THR A 101 6.16 -6.72 16.30
CA THR A 101 6.67 -8.08 16.32
C THR A 101 7.98 -8.08 15.51
N PRO A 102 9.15 -7.95 16.16
CA PRO A 102 10.36 -8.34 15.48
C PRO A 102 10.21 -9.81 15.05
N THR A 103 10.87 -10.18 13.98
CA THR A 103 11.24 -11.58 13.76
C THR A 103 11.73 -12.17 15.09
N PHE A 104 11.46 -13.45 15.38
CA PHE A 104 11.80 -14.11 16.66
C PHE A 104 13.20 -13.77 17.21
N THR A 105 14.13 -13.44 16.32
CA THR A 105 15.49 -12.95 16.59
C THR A 105 15.62 -11.65 17.42
N LYS A 106 14.57 -10.82 17.59
CA LYS A 106 14.65 -9.62 18.47
C LYS A 106 13.74 -9.66 19.70
N ILE A 107 13.23 -10.82 20.10
CA ILE A 107 12.53 -10.98 21.39
C ILE A 107 13.58 -11.20 22.50
N GLY A 108 13.63 -10.32 23.51
CA GLY A 108 14.48 -10.49 24.70
C GLY A 108 15.89 -9.91 24.62
N GLN A 109 16.15 -9.00 23.68
CA GLN A 109 17.35 -8.15 23.67
C GLN A 109 17.02 -6.74 24.14
#